data_AF-A0A6P0NH31-F1
#
_entry.id   AF-A0A6P0NH31-F1
#
_cell.length_a   1.000
_cell.length_b   1.000
_cell.length_c   1.000
_cell.angle_alpha   90.00
_cell.angle_beta   90.00
_cell.angle_gamma   90.00
#
_symmetry.space_group_name_H-M   'P 1'
#
loop_
_entity.id
_entity.type
_entity.pdbx_description
1 polymer ?
#
loop_
_entity_poly.entity_id
_entity_poly.type
_entity_poly.pdbx_seq_one_letter_code
_entity_poly.pdbx_strand_id
1 'polypeptide(L)'
;MGESVIRESLVKLIKSHGATGYTVSDVRGEGGHGKRLGDIPGYNTNVEIKTIVSREVSNAILRAIAEYRNRHALIAYRQDIETLSN
;
A
#
# COMPACT_ATOMS: atom_id res chain seq x y z
N MET A 1 9.99 -13.74 4.94
CA MET A 1 10.75 -13.53 3.68
C MET A 1 9.88 -12.98 2.55
N GLY A 2 8.65 -13.45 2.30
CA GLY A 2 7.83 -12.98 1.16
C GLY A 2 7.21 -11.57 1.27
N GLU A 3 7.06 -11.02 2.47
CA GLU A 3 6.31 -9.77 2.68
C GLU A 3 7.14 -8.50 2.55
N SER A 4 8.39 -8.51 3.01
CA SER A 4 9.35 -7.44 2.70
C SER A 4 9.47 -7.24 1.18
N VAL A 5 9.39 -8.34 0.42
CA VAL A 5 9.38 -8.32 -1.05
C VAL A 5 8.11 -7.66 -1.60
N ILE A 6 6.93 -7.99 -1.06
CA ILE A 6 5.66 -7.34 -1.47
C ILE A 6 5.72 -5.84 -1.15
N ARG A 7 6.16 -5.45 0.05
CA ARG A 7 6.32 -4.03 0.44
C ARG A 7 7.25 -3.29 -0.52
N GLU A 8 8.44 -3.84 -0.79
CA GLU A 8 9.39 -3.22 -1.71
C GLU A 8 8.84 -3.11 -3.13
N SER A 9 8.13 -4.13 -3.60
CA SER A 9 7.52 -4.12 -4.94
C SER A 9 6.43 -3.04 -5.07
N LEU A 10 5.58 -2.87 -4.04
CA LEU A 10 4.56 -1.83 -4.00
C LEU A 10 5.19 -0.43 -3.94
N VAL A 11 6.24 -0.24 -3.13
CA VAL A 11 6.99 1.02 -3.07
C VAL A 11 7.60 1.36 -4.43
N LYS A 12 8.20 0.38 -5.11
CA LYS A 12 8.75 0.57 -6.46
C LYS A 12 7.67 0.96 -7.46
N LEU A 13 6.52 0.27 -7.42
CA LEU A 13 5.37 0.55 -8.29
C LEU A 13 4.84 1.97 -8.07
N ILE A 14 4.59 2.41 -6.83
CA ILE A 14 4.07 3.77 -6.61
C ILE A 14 5.08 4.83 -7.05
N LYS A 15 6.38 4.60 -6.84
CA LYS A 15 7.44 5.51 -7.29
C LYS A 15 7.57 5.57 -8.80
N SER A 16 7.43 4.45 -9.51
CA SER A 16 7.47 4.44 -10.99
C SER A 16 6.32 5.21 -11.63
N HIS A 17 5.24 5.47 -10.88
CA HIS A 17 4.11 6.28 -11.32
C HIS A 17 4.19 7.76 -10.89
N GLY A 18 5.29 8.20 -10.27
CA GLY A 18 5.53 9.62 -9.98
C GLY A 18 5.34 10.03 -8.52
N ALA A 19 5.16 9.08 -7.59
CA ALA A 19 5.20 9.39 -6.17
C ALA A 19 6.62 9.84 -5.74
N THR A 20 6.73 11.03 -5.18
CA THR A 20 8.01 11.59 -4.70
C THR A 20 8.36 11.13 -3.29
N GLY A 21 7.36 10.76 -2.49
CA GLY A 21 7.51 10.30 -1.12
C GLY A 21 6.39 9.36 -0.70
N TYR A 22 6.60 8.65 0.41
CA TYR A 22 5.61 7.78 1.02
C TYR A 22 5.92 7.59 2.50
N THR A 23 4.89 7.25 3.28
CA THR A 23 4.99 6.83 4.67
C THR A 23 4.55 5.37 4.77
N VAL A 24 5.20 4.59 5.63
CA VAL A 24 4.77 3.23 5.93
C VAL A 24 4.54 3.07 7.43
N SER A 25 3.46 2.40 7.79
CA SER A 25 3.11 2.08 9.16
C SER A 25 2.83 0.58 9.29
N ASP A 26 3.24 0.00 10.42
CA ASP A 26 2.86 -1.35 10.78
C ASP A 26 1.44 -1.33 11.35
N VAL A 27 0.54 -2.12 10.77
CA VAL A 27 -0.89 -2.11 11.11
C VAL A 27 -1.38 -3.52 11.34
N ARG A 28 -2.44 -3.72 12.14
CA ARG A 28 -3.09 -5.03 12.31
C ARG A 28 -4.49 -4.98 11.74
N GLY A 29 -4.96 -6.11 11.22
CA GLY A 29 -6.30 -6.20 10.67
C GLY A 29 -6.58 -7.55 10.04
N GLU A 30 -7.86 -7.84 9.88
CA GLU A 30 -8.38 -9.05 9.25
C GLU A 30 -9.18 -8.71 7.99
N GLY A 31 -9.33 -9.68 7.09
CA GLY A 31 -10.09 -9.51 5.86
C GLY A 31 -10.56 -10.85 5.30
N GLY A 32 -11.46 -10.82 4.31
CA GLY A 32 -12.16 -12.01 3.80
C GLY A 32 -11.28 -13.09 3.15
N HIS A 33 -9.99 -12.86 2.96
CA HIS A 33 -9.05 -13.82 2.35
C HIS A 33 -8.19 -14.59 3.38
N GLY A 34 -8.68 -14.73 4.62
CA GLY A 34 -8.15 -15.65 5.62
C GLY A 34 -7.22 -14.99 6.65
N LYS A 35 -7.22 -15.57 7.86
CA LYS A 35 -6.30 -15.22 8.94
C LYS A 35 -4.87 -15.47 8.47
N ARG A 36 -4.14 -14.40 8.15
CA ARG A 36 -2.69 -14.51 7.97
C ARG A 36 -2.09 -14.94 9.30
N LEU A 37 -0.91 -15.56 9.26
CA LEU A 37 -0.03 -15.78 10.42
C LEU A 37 0.30 -14.48 11.21
N GLY A 38 -0.17 -13.32 10.73
CA GLY A 38 -0.23 -12.01 11.38
C GLY A 38 -0.86 -11.99 12.78
N ASP A 39 -1.64 -13.01 13.13
CA ASP A 39 -2.28 -13.13 14.45
C ASP A 39 -1.36 -13.74 15.52
N ILE A 40 -0.13 -14.15 15.16
CA ILE A 40 0.88 -14.54 16.16
C ILE A 40 1.43 -13.27 16.82
N PRO A 41 1.33 -13.12 18.16
CA PRO A 41 1.95 -12.01 18.87
C PRO A 41 3.45 -11.91 18.53
N GLY A 42 3.87 -10.81 17.93
CA GLY A 42 5.26 -10.58 17.50
C GLY A 42 5.54 -10.77 16.01
N TYR A 43 4.58 -11.32 15.24
CA TYR A 43 4.65 -11.44 13.78
C TYR A 43 3.54 -10.61 13.15
N ASN A 44 3.61 -9.28 13.26
CA ASN A 44 2.70 -8.45 12.46
C ASN A 44 3.24 -8.35 11.03
N THR A 45 2.40 -8.71 10.08
CA THR A 45 2.74 -8.81 8.66
C THR A 45 2.18 -7.61 7.87
N ASN A 46 0.98 -7.14 8.23
CA ASN A 46 0.32 -6.09 7.47
C ASN A 46 1.03 -4.73 7.58
N VAL A 47 1.17 -4.07 6.43
CA VAL A 47 1.69 -2.71 6.30
C VAL A 47 0.66 -1.82 5.62
N GLU A 48 0.61 -0.57 6.06
CA GLU A 48 -0.14 0.50 5.39
C GLU A 48 0.86 1.45 4.73
N ILE A 49 0.69 1.72 3.43
CA ILE A 49 1.52 2.65 2.68
C ILE A 49 0.67 3.83 2.26
N LYS A 50 1.10 5.05 2.62
CA LYS A 50 0.45 6.30 2.24
C LYS A 50 1.38 7.13 1.37
N THR A 51 0.85 7.73 0.31
CA THR A 51 1.56 8.68 -0.53
C THR A 51 0.62 9.84 -0.88
N ILE A 52 1.18 11.04 -0.96
CA ILE A 52 0.46 12.26 -1.34
C ILE A 52 0.93 12.63 -2.74
N VAL A 53 -0.01 12.71 -3.66
CA VAL A 53 0.25 12.87 -5.09
C VAL A 53 -0.88 13.66 -5.75
N SER A 54 -0.67 14.15 -6.97
CA SER A 54 -1.75 14.72 -7.76
C SER A 54 -2.82 13.68 -8.08
N ARG A 55 -4.00 14.15 -8.48
CA ARG A 55 -5.14 13.28 -8.84
C ARG A 55 -4.80 12.36 -10.02
N GLU A 56 -4.03 12.84 -10.98
CA GLU A 56 -3.60 12.10 -12.17
C GLU A 56 -2.68 10.94 -11.79
N VAL A 57 -1.70 11.20 -10.93
CA VAL A 57 -0.79 10.18 -10.40
C VAL A 57 -1.55 9.17 -9.53
N SER A 58 -2.48 9.62 -8.69
CA SER A 58 -3.35 8.74 -7.91
C SER A 58 -4.15 7.78 -8.79
N ASN A 59 -4.73 8.27 -9.91
CA ASN A 59 -5.44 7.44 -10.88
C ASN A 59 -4.52 6.37 -11.50
N ALA A 60 -3.30 6.74 -11.89
CA ALA A 60 -2.34 5.81 -12.47
C ALA A 60 -1.94 4.71 -11.48
N ILE A 61 -1.64 5.08 -10.23
CA ILE A 61 -1.29 4.15 -9.16
C ILE A 61 -2.43 3.17 -8.88
N LEU A 62 -3.68 3.66 -8.74
CA LEU A 62 -4.82 2.78 -8.45
C LEU A 62 -5.07 1.77 -9.58
N ARG A 63 -4.88 2.17 -10.84
CA ARG A 63 -4.98 1.26 -12.00
C ARG A 63 -3.91 0.18 -11.95
N ALA A 64 -2.65 0.56 -11.73
CA ALA A 64 -1.54 -0.38 -11.62
C ALA A 64 -1.71 -1.36 -10.43
N ILE A 65 -2.22 -0.88 -9.29
CA ILE A 65 -2.51 -1.72 -8.13
C ILE A 65 -3.68 -2.69 -8.43
N ALA A 66 -4.70 -2.26 -9.18
CA ALA A 66 -5.80 -3.14 -9.55
C ALA A 66 -5.33 -4.35 -10.37
N GLU A 67 -4.38 -4.15 -11.29
CA GLU A 67 -3.73 -5.24 -12.03
C GLU A 67 -2.87 -6.14 -11.13
N TYR A 68 -2.21 -5.55 -10.13
CA TYR A 68 -1.39 -6.25 -9.14
C TYR A 68 -2.22 -7.11 -8.16
N ARG A 69 -3.46 -6.70 -7.84
CA ARG A 69 -4.35 -7.32 -6.83
C ARG A 69 -4.62 -8.81 -7.10
N ASN A 70 -4.54 -9.26 -8.34
CA ASN A 70 -4.75 -10.67 -8.71
C ASN A 70 -3.78 -11.64 -8.04
N ARG A 71 -2.68 -11.16 -7.42
CA ARG A 71 -1.63 -11.99 -6.82
C ARG A 71 -1.54 -11.90 -5.30
N HIS A 72 -2.18 -10.90 -4.67
CA HIS A 72 -2.01 -10.61 -3.24
C HIS A 72 -3.28 -10.01 -2.62
N ALA A 73 -3.61 -10.42 -1.40
CA ALA A 73 -4.67 -9.78 -0.62
C ALA A 73 -4.22 -8.38 -0.18
N LEU A 74 -4.84 -7.35 -0.78
CA LEU A 74 -4.63 -5.93 -0.48
C LEU A 74 -5.95 -5.17 -0.62
N ILE A 75 -6.01 -4.03 0.06
CA ILE A 75 -7.05 -3.01 -0.12
C ILE A 75 -6.33 -1.73 -0.52
N ALA A 76 -6.86 -1.03 -1.51
CA ALA A 76 -6.37 0.27 -1.92
C ALA A 76 -7.56 1.22 -2.05
N TYR A 77 -7.39 2.43 -1.51
CA TYR A 77 -8.38 3.50 -1.58
C TYR A 77 -7.65 4.83 -1.73
N ARG A 78 -8.41 5.88 -2.06
CA ARG A 78 -7.92 7.25 -2.09
C ARG A 78 -8.86 8.15 -1.29
N GLN A 79 -8.33 9.27 -0.88
CA GLN A 79 -9.04 10.35 -0.21
C GLN A 79 -8.51 11.67 -0.75
N ASP A 80 -9.38 12.66 -0.89
CA ASP A 80 -8.97 14.04 -1.13
C ASP A 80 -8.51 14.63 0.20
N ILE A 81 -7.34 15.25 0.21
CA ILE A 81 -6.76 15.86 1.40
C ILE A 81 -6.29 17.27 1.09
N GLU A 82 -6.26 18.12 2.10
CA GLU A 82 -5.57 19.40 2.06
C GLU A 82 -4.19 19.23 2.69
N THR A 83 -3.19 19.88 2.09
CA THR A 83 -1.81 19.85 2.58
C THR A 83 -1.30 21.26 2.75
N LEU A 84 -0.48 21.48 3.77
CA LEU A 84 0.34 22.67 3.86
C LEU A 84 1.55 22.48 2.93
N SER A 85 1.54 23.16 1.79
CA SER A 85 2.73 23.31 0.95
C SER A 85 3.52 24.53 1.42
N ASN A 86 4.84 24.37 1.51
CA ASN A 86 5.76 25.49 1.69
C ASN A 86 6.09 26.13 0.33
#